data_AF-A0A935F9G3-F1
#
_entry.id   AF-A0A935F9G3-F1
#
_cell.length_a   1.000
_cell.length_b   1.000
_cell.length_c   1.000
_cell.angle_alpha   90.00
_cell.angle_beta   90.00
_cell.angle_gamma   90.00
#
_symmetry.space_group_name_H-M   'P 1'
#
loop_
_entity.id
_entity.type
_entity.pdbx_description
1 polymer ?
#
loop_
_entity_poly.entity_id
_entity_poly.type
_entity_poly.pdbx_seq_one_letter_code
_entity_poly.pdbx_strand_id
1 'polypeptide(L)'
;MLRINISGVNPPLRQAAKRYAQSKLVVYISETMSKFPKLDSGQFAVLMADGATGHVLLESGKLSTGETDQVYKVFSDLELAKSYVTMMQKGNDKLEFVIKDHNQNLVEYIKAPRWI
;
A
#
# COMPACT_ATOMS: atom_id res chain seq x y z
N MET A 1 -3.77 24.60 -10.86
CA MET A 1 -3.44 23.38 -10.09
C MET A 1 -3.88 23.63 -8.64
N LEU A 2 -5.04 23.11 -8.23
CA LEU A 2 -5.66 23.43 -6.95
C LEU A 2 -4.94 22.68 -5.81
N ARG A 3 -4.29 23.40 -4.90
CA ARG A 3 -3.73 22.84 -3.66
C ARG A 3 -4.79 22.95 -2.57
N ILE A 4 -5.28 21.83 -2.05
CA ILE A 4 -6.18 21.83 -0.90
C ILE A 4 -5.31 21.74 0.37
N ASN A 5 -5.21 22.86 1.08
CA ASN A 5 -4.54 22.92 2.39
C ASN A 5 -5.46 22.29 3.44
N ILE A 6 -5.10 21.10 3.93
CA ILE A 6 -5.95 20.33 4.86
C ILE A 6 -5.66 20.58 6.35
N SER A 7 -4.84 21.59 6.67
CA SER A 7 -4.54 21.97 8.06
C SER A 7 -5.75 22.49 8.86
N GLY A 8 -6.90 22.72 8.20
CA GLY A 8 -8.18 23.11 8.81
C GLY A 8 -9.33 22.10 8.63
N VAL A 9 -9.07 20.86 8.20
CA VAL A 9 -10.14 19.90 7.87
C VAL A 9 -10.69 19.24 9.14
N ASN A 10 -11.99 19.43 9.38
CA ASN A 10 -12.77 18.86 10.48
C ASN A 10 -12.46 17.33 10.62
N PRO A 11 -12.13 16.81 11.82
CA PRO A 11 -11.74 15.42 12.02
C PRO A 11 -12.60 14.33 11.32
N PRO A 12 -13.93 14.48 11.17
CA PRO A 12 -14.77 13.52 10.45
C PRO A 12 -14.46 13.46 8.95
N LEU A 13 -14.15 14.58 8.30
CA LEU A 13 -13.79 14.63 6.88
C LEU A 13 -12.41 14.00 6.64
N ARG A 14 -11.48 14.18 7.58
CA ARG A 14 -10.18 13.50 7.56
C ARG A 14 -10.33 11.99 7.75
N GLN A 15 -11.27 11.56 8.59
CA GLN A 15 -11.58 10.14 8.79
C GLN A 15 -12.33 9.53 7.60
N ALA A 16 -13.19 10.30 6.93
CA ALA A 16 -13.85 9.90 5.69
C ALA A 16 -12.85 9.78 4.53
N ALA A 17 -11.92 10.72 4.37
CA ALA A 17 -10.84 10.64 3.39
C ALA A 17 -9.93 9.43 3.65
N LYS A 18 -9.63 9.12 4.93
CA LYS A 18 -8.91 7.90 5.33
C LYS A 18 -9.67 6.63 4.95
N ARG A 19 -10.98 6.55 5.23
CA ARG A 19 -11.81 5.40 4.84
C ARG A 19 -11.91 5.27 3.33
N TYR A 20 -11.93 6.38 2.60
CA TYR A 20 -11.98 6.42 1.15
C TYR A 20 -10.65 6.00 0.49
N ALA A 21 -9.50 6.42 1.02
CA ALA A 21 -8.19 5.97 0.55
C ALA A 21 -7.96 4.49 0.88
N GLN A 22 -8.31 4.07 2.10
CA GLN A 22 -8.24 2.68 2.52
C GLN A 22 -9.21 1.81 1.69
N SER A 23 -10.41 2.30 1.38
CA SER A 23 -11.32 1.61 0.47
C SER A 23 -10.81 1.60 -0.96
N LYS A 24 -10.16 2.67 -1.45
CA LYS A 24 -9.59 2.69 -2.81
C LYS A 24 -8.39 1.76 -2.97
N LEU A 25 -7.51 1.69 -1.99
CA LEU A 25 -6.39 0.76 -1.99
C LEU A 25 -6.90 -0.69 -1.92
N VAL A 26 -7.86 -0.96 -1.03
CA VAL A 26 -8.50 -2.28 -0.92
C VAL A 26 -9.29 -2.65 -2.18
N VAL A 27 -10.00 -1.69 -2.80
CA VAL A 27 -10.75 -1.89 -4.04
C VAL A 27 -9.81 -2.08 -5.23
N TYR A 28 -8.74 -1.29 -5.37
CA TYR A 28 -7.75 -1.50 -6.43
C TYR A 28 -7.08 -2.87 -6.29
N ILE A 29 -6.71 -3.27 -5.05
CA ILE A 29 -6.19 -4.60 -4.76
C ILE A 29 -7.22 -5.71 -5.08
N SER A 30 -8.52 -5.42 -4.89
CA SER A 30 -9.63 -6.33 -5.23
C SER A 30 -9.90 -6.40 -6.74
N GLU A 31 -9.65 -5.34 -7.50
CA GLU A 31 -9.89 -5.26 -8.95
C GLU A 31 -8.70 -5.82 -9.75
N THR A 32 -7.47 -5.72 -9.22
CA THR A 32 -6.28 -6.37 -9.81
C THR A 32 -6.12 -7.85 -9.42
N MET A 33 -7.16 -8.49 -8.85
CA MET A 33 -7.15 -9.86 -8.33
C MET A 33 -6.70 -10.93 -9.34
N SER A 34 -6.78 -10.66 -10.65
CA SER A 34 -6.26 -11.57 -11.68
C SER A 34 -4.73 -11.70 -11.71
N LYS A 35 -4.00 -10.87 -10.95
CA LYS A 35 -2.52 -10.75 -11.02
C LYS A 35 -1.81 -10.90 -9.69
N PHE A 36 -2.56 -11.18 -8.62
CA PHE A 36 -1.96 -11.48 -7.35
C PHE A 36 -1.19 -12.81 -7.46
N PRO A 37 0.04 -12.91 -6.95
CA PRO A 37 0.83 -14.13 -7.09
C PRO A 37 0.12 -15.27 -6.35
N LYS A 38 0.23 -16.47 -6.90
CA LYS A 38 0.02 -17.67 -6.08
C LYS A 38 1.23 -17.78 -5.15
N LEU A 39 0.98 -17.71 -3.86
CA LEU A 39 1.99 -17.80 -2.82
C LEU A 39 1.92 -19.19 -2.19
N ASP A 40 3.07 -19.70 -1.77
CA ASP A 40 3.14 -20.91 -0.96
C ASP A 40 2.81 -20.60 0.51
N SER A 41 2.39 -21.63 1.25
CA SER A 41 2.15 -21.48 2.69
C SER A 41 3.40 -20.95 3.40
N GLY A 42 3.23 -19.90 4.20
CA GLY A 42 4.33 -19.19 4.88
C GLY A 42 4.93 -18.03 4.09
N GLN A 43 4.60 -17.87 2.80
CA GLN A 43 4.99 -16.69 2.04
C GLN A 43 4.03 -15.52 2.25
N PHE A 44 4.58 -14.32 2.07
CA PHE A 44 3.86 -13.05 2.21
C PHE A 44 4.15 -12.17 1.00
N ALA A 45 3.12 -11.48 0.49
CA ALA A 45 3.29 -10.44 -0.52
C ALA A 45 3.11 -9.07 0.11
N VAL A 46 4.02 -8.17 -0.21
CA VAL A 46 3.98 -6.76 0.18
C VAL A 46 3.65 -5.93 -1.05
N LEU A 47 2.60 -5.10 -0.93
CA LEU A 47 2.26 -4.07 -1.90
C LEU A 47 2.62 -2.71 -1.32
N MET A 48 2.97 -1.78 -2.20
CA MET A 48 3.38 -0.43 -1.86
C MET A 48 2.48 0.58 -2.55
N ALA A 49 2.13 1.65 -1.85
CA ALA A 49 1.39 2.77 -2.41
C ALA A 49 1.92 4.11 -1.90
N ASP A 50 1.63 5.15 -2.67
CA ASP A 50 1.82 6.53 -2.25
C ASP A 50 0.76 6.90 -1.21
N GLY A 51 1.18 7.25 0.00
CA GLY A 51 0.27 7.53 1.11
C GLY A 51 -0.60 8.77 0.92
N ALA A 52 -0.21 9.73 0.08
CA ALA A 52 -1.03 10.91 -0.16
C ALA A 52 -2.22 10.60 -1.08
N THR A 53 -2.04 9.68 -2.02
CA THR A 53 -2.97 9.48 -3.13
C THR A 53 -3.60 8.09 -3.17
N GLY A 54 -3.02 7.10 -2.48
CA GLY A 54 -3.42 5.70 -2.51
C GLY A 54 -3.10 4.98 -3.82
N HIS A 55 -2.30 5.59 -4.72
CA HIS A 55 -1.90 4.93 -5.96
C HIS A 55 -0.86 3.85 -5.68
N VAL A 56 -1.08 2.67 -6.26
CA VAL A 56 -0.13 1.57 -6.18
C VAL A 56 1.14 1.90 -6.96
N LEU A 57 2.26 1.54 -6.35
CA LEU A 57 3.59 1.77 -6.87
C LEU A 57 4.25 0.43 -7.24
N LEU A 58 5.11 0.47 -8.24
CA LEU A 58 6.07 -0.60 -8.53
C LEU A 58 7.08 -0.72 -7.39
N GLU A 59 7.82 -1.82 -7.32
CA GLU A 59 8.96 -1.96 -6.39
C GLU A 59 9.96 -0.79 -6.52
N SER A 60 10.13 -0.24 -7.72
CA SER A 60 10.98 0.92 -7.99
C SER A 60 10.48 2.25 -7.40
N GLY A 61 9.27 2.29 -6.83
CA GLY A 61 8.63 3.51 -6.32
C GLY A 61 7.95 4.36 -7.39
N LYS A 62 7.97 3.93 -8.66
CA LYS A 62 7.22 4.57 -9.75
C LYS A 62 5.74 4.19 -9.69
N LEU A 63 4.87 5.06 -10.19
CA LEU A 63 3.45 4.78 -10.30
C LEU A 63 3.21 3.57 -11.21
N SER A 64 2.39 2.63 -10.77
CA SER A 64 1.94 1.52 -11.61
C SER A 64 1.01 2.09 -12.68
N THR A 65 1.38 1.95 -13.95
CA THR A 65 0.64 2.57 -15.07
C THR A 65 -0.31 1.60 -15.74
N GLY A 66 -0.17 0.31 -15.46
CA GLY A 66 -1.02 -0.64 -16.12
C GLY A 66 -0.92 -2.04 -15.61
N GLU A 67 -1.45 -2.89 -16.47
CA GLU A 67 -1.86 -4.23 -16.16
C GLU A 67 -0.72 -5.24 -16.11
N THR A 68 0.46 -4.95 -16.64
CA THR A 68 1.59 -5.89 -16.69
C THR A 68 2.61 -5.68 -15.57
N ASP A 69 2.36 -4.70 -14.72
CA ASP A 69 3.29 -4.23 -13.72
C ASP A 69 3.33 -5.18 -12.51
N GLN A 70 4.55 -5.58 -12.11
CA GLN A 70 4.74 -6.31 -10.86
C GLN A 70 4.69 -5.34 -9.68
N VAL A 71 3.52 -5.26 -9.05
CA VAL A 71 3.21 -4.32 -7.95
C VAL A 71 3.41 -4.92 -6.56
N TYR A 72 4.02 -6.09 -6.48
CA TYR A 72 4.22 -6.81 -5.23
C TYR A 72 5.62 -7.41 -5.14
N LYS A 73 6.10 -7.50 -3.91
CA LYS A 73 7.32 -8.23 -3.56
C LYS A 73 6.99 -9.38 -2.63
N VAL A 74 7.50 -10.57 -2.92
CA VAL A 74 7.23 -11.79 -2.13
C VAL A 74 8.37 -12.04 -1.15
N PHE A 75 8.01 -12.48 0.05
CA PHE A 75 8.92 -12.82 1.15
C PHE A 75 8.59 -14.20 1.69
N SER A 76 9.61 -14.91 2.17
CA SER A 76 9.50 -16.25 2.77
C SER A 76 8.95 -16.24 4.20
N ASP A 77 8.89 -15.08 4.84
CA ASP A 77 8.40 -14.91 6.20
C ASP A 77 7.96 -13.45 6.46
N LEU A 78 7.13 -13.28 7.49
CA LEU A 78 6.53 -12.00 7.85
C LEU A 78 7.55 -10.98 8.38
N GLU A 79 8.60 -11.45 9.07
CA GLU A 79 9.60 -10.57 9.68
C GLU A 79 10.48 -9.91 8.60
N LEU A 80 10.83 -10.63 7.54
CA LEU A 80 11.50 -10.07 6.37
C LEU A 80 10.61 -9.05 5.65
N ALA A 81 9.31 -9.34 5.50
CA ALA A 81 8.35 -8.40 4.90
C ALA A 81 8.28 -7.09 5.72
N LYS A 82 8.21 -7.17 7.05
CA LYS A 82 8.20 -6.01 7.95
C LYS A 82 9.51 -5.24 7.95
N SER A 83 10.63 -5.95 7.90
CA SER A 83 11.96 -5.35 7.80
C SER A 83 12.11 -4.55 6.51
N TYR A 84 11.62 -5.11 5.40
CA TYR A 84 11.57 -4.41 4.11
C TYR A 84 10.72 -3.14 4.18
N VAL A 85 9.50 -3.21 4.73
CA VAL A 85 8.64 -2.03 4.90
C VAL A 85 9.33 -0.94 5.71
N THR A 86 9.95 -1.32 6.83
CA THR A 86 10.70 -0.39 7.69
C THR A 86 11.84 0.27 6.94
N MET A 87 12.60 -0.49 6.15
CA MET A 87 13.69 0.03 5.32
C MET A 87 13.16 1.03 4.27
N MET A 88 12.07 0.69 3.58
CA MET A 88 11.48 1.56 2.57
C MET A 88 10.94 2.86 3.18
N GLN A 89 10.28 2.79 4.34
CA GLN A 89 9.77 3.99 5.04
C GLN A 89 10.88 4.87 5.61
N LYS A 90 12.04 4.30 5.96
CA LYS A 90 13.24 5.10 6.29
C LYS A 90 13.75 5.90 5.09
N GLY A 91 13.65 5.35 3.88
CA GLY A 91 14.00 6.04 2.64
C GLY A 91 12.93 7.04 2.17
N ASN A 92 11.65 6.73 2.38
CA ASN A 92 10.52 7.58 2.01
C ASN A 92 9.35 7.39 2.98
N ASP A 93 9.17 8.36 3.88
CA ASP A 93 8.18 8.35 4.95
C ASP A 93 6.73 8.60 4.51
N LYS A 94 6.49 8.71 3.20
CA LYS A 94 5.17 8.88 2.60
C LYS A 94 4.59 7.58 2.05
N LEU A 95 5.34 6.48 2.11
CA LEU A 95 4.91 5.20 1.58
C LEU A 95 4.01 4.46 2.56
N GLU A 96 2.92 3.92 2.07
CA GLU A 96 2.05 2.99 2.79
C GLU A 96 2.11 1.60 2.16
N PHE A 97 1.84 0.58 2.99
CA PHE A 97 2.04 -0.81 2.60
C PHE A 97 0.88 -1.70 3.04
N VAL A 98 0.67 -2.75 2.25
CA VAL A 98 -0.25 -3.84 2.57
C VAL A 98 0.53 -5.14 2.53
N ILE A 99 0.39 -5.97 3.56
CA ILE A 99 0.94 -7.31 3.62
C ILE A 99 -0.22 -8.31 3.53
N LYS A 100 -0.08 -9.29 2.63
CA LYS A 100 -1.04 -10.37 2.43
C LYS A 100 -0.39 -11.74 2.57
N ASP A 101 -1.15 -12.71 3.06
CA ASP A 101 -0.74 -14.11 3.14
C ASP A 101 -1.06 -14.89 1.86
N HIS A 102 -0.77 -16.19 1.88
CA HIS A 102 -1.04 -17.12 0.79
C HIS A 102 -2.51 -17.35 0.43
N ASN A 103 -3.41 -17.04 1.35
CA ASN A 103 -4.86 -17.03 1.12
C ASN A 103 -5.35 -15.66 0.66
N GLN A 104 -4.43 -14.73 0.36
CA GLN A 104 -4.69 -13.33 0.01
C GLN A 104 -5.39 -12.53 1.10
N ASN A 105 -5.41 -13.05 2.34
CA ASN A 105 -5.94 -12.35 3.49
C ASN A 105 -5.04 -11.16 3.81
N LEU A 106 -5.65 -10.05 4.20
CA LEU A 106 -4.92 -8.92 4.75
C LEU A 106 -4.31 -9.35 6.09
N VAL A 107 -2.98 -9.41 6.14
CA VAL A 107 -2.21 -9.66 7.36
C VAL A 107 -2.01 -8.35 8.10
N GLU A 108 -1.56 -7.32 7.40
CA GLU A 108 -1.27 -6.02 8.01
C GLU A 108 -1.40 -4.88 7.00
N TYR A 109 -1.88 -3.74 7.47
CA TYR A 109 -1.86 -2.47 6.74
C TYR A 109 -1.01 -1.47 7.52
N ILE A 110 0.07 -1.01 6.89
CA ILE A 110 1.09 -0.16 7.50
C ILE A 110 1.01 1.22 6.85
N LYS A 111 0.65 2.21 7.66
CA LYS A 111 0.43 3.59 7.19
C LYS A 111 1.75 4.30 6.94
N ALA A 112 1.71 5.28 6.03
CA ALA A 112 2.78 6.26 5.88
C ALA A 112 3.00 7.05 7.20
N PRO A 113 4.24 7.13 7.71
CA PRO A 113 4.57 7.93 8.88
C PRO A 113 4.26 9.41 8.72
N ARG A 114 4.41 9.99 7.52
CA ARG A 114 4.07 11.37 7.22
C ARG A 114 3.13 11.47 6.01
N TRP A 115 2.10 12.29 6.18
CA TRP A 115 1.13 12.66 5.15
C TRP A 115 1.38 14.14 4.83
N ILE A 116 1.64 14.50 3.58
CA ILE A 116 1.69 15.91 3.15
C ILE A 116 0.34 16.27 2.56
#